data_AF-A0AAU2MKE3-F1
#
_entry.id   AF-A0AAU2MKE3-F1
#
_cell.length_a   1.000
_cell.length_b   1.000
_cell.length_c   1.000
_cell.angle_alpha   90.00
_cell.angle_beta   90.00
_cell.angle_gamma   90.00
#
_symmetry.space_group_name_H-M   'P 1'
#
loop_
_entity.id
_entity.type
_entity.pdbx_description
1 polymer ?
#
loop_
_entity_poly.entity_id
_entity_poly.type
_entity_poly.pdbx_seq_one_letter_code
_entity_poly.pdbx_strand_id
1 'polypeptide(L)'
;MPLRETLARVDADLAAGRVPVARQRLRGLISSFPHDLTLRRRLAEVYRLYGDAAEAGRWMYLEEDRNADETAAFEARYGSPGWRMKALAWQGPEAKAATAFAEGQLVAVRTACAEELGHPVDWENPASYRDDLEGEYEAPSEPWTVGGVLAGVGCLVAALGFLAIWVNGLVALFD
;
A
#
# COMPACT_ATOMS: atom_id res chain seq x y z
N MET A 1 -18.87 -3.71 15.24
CA MET A 1 -18.10 -4.68 16.04
C MET A 1 -17.15 -3.92 16.94
N PRO A 2 -16.93 -4.36 18.19
CA PRO A 2 -15.97 -3.73 19.08
C PRO A 2 -14.54 -3.87 18.55
N LEU A 3 -13.73 -2.82 18.71
CA LEU A 3 -12.33 -2.74 18.25
C LEU A 3 -11.50 -3.99 18.62
N ARG A 4 -11.61 -4.43 19.88
CA ARG A 4 -10.90 -5.60 20.42
C ARG A 4 -11.21 -6.90 19.67
N GLU A 5 -12.46 -7.11 19.27
CA GLU A 5 -12.84 -8.32 18.52
C GLU A 5 -12.25 -8.32 17.11
N THR A 6 -12.16 -7.13 16.48
CA THR A 6 -11.57 -7.02 15.14
C THR A 6 -10.06 -7.22 15.19
N LEU A 7 -9.39 -6.72 16.23
CA LEU A 7 -7.96 -6.98 16.46
C LEU A 7 -7.69 -8.47 16.71
N ALA A 8 -8.50 -9.15 17.53
CA ALA A 8 -8.37 -10.59 17.74
C ALA A 8 -8.53 -11.39 16.43
N ARG A 9 -9.42 -10.95 15.53
CA ARG A 9 -9.57 -11.55 14.19
C ARG A 9 -8.37 -11.27 13.29
N VAL A 10 -7.79 -10.06 13.36
CA VAL A 10 -6.54 -9.73 12.65
C VAL A 10 -5.43 -10.68 13.11
N ASP A 11 -5.26 -10.90 14.40
CA ASP A 11 -4.23 -11.81 14.92
C ASP A 11 -4.47 -13.25 14.47
N ALA A 12 -5.73 -13.73 14.48
CA ALA A 12 -6.09 -15.05 13.97
C ALA A 12 -5.88 -15.19 12.45
N ASP A 13 -6.12 -14.13 11.68
CA ASP A 13 -5.87 -14.10 10.24
C ASP A 13 -4.37 -14.13 9.95
N LEU A 14 -3.55 -13.38 10.69
CA LEU A 14 -2.09 -13.42 10.59
C LEU A 14 -1.51 -14.78 10.97
N ALA A 15 -1.95 -15.37 12.09
CA ALA A 15 -1.52 -16.69 12.52
C ALA A 15 -1.86 -17.80 11.51
N ALA A 16 -2.95 -17.63 10.76
CA ALA A 16 -3.35 -18.54 9.69
C ALA A 16 -2.79 -18.19 8.30
N GLY A 17 -1.88 -17.21 8.20
CA GLY A 17 -1.28 -16.77 6.95
C GLY A 17 -2.22 -16.01 6.00
N ARG A 18 -3.44 -15.64 6.44
CA ARG A 18 -4.45 -14.90 5.66
C ARG A 18 -4.15 -13.39 5.67
N VAL A 19 -2.95 -13.02 5.25
CA VAL A 19 -2.46 -11.63 5.37
C VAL A 19 -3.27 -10.59 4.58
N PRO A 20 -3.74 -10.85 3.35
CA PRO A 20 -4.60 -9.91 2.65
C PRO A 20 -5.86 -9.55 3.46
N VAL A 21 -6.44 -10.52 4.15
CA VAL A 21 -7.63 -10.32 5.00
C VAL A 21 -7.28 -9.50 6.24
N ALA A 22 -6.19 -9.84 6.93
CA ALA A 22 -5.70 -9.09 8.09
C ALA A 22 -5.46 -7.61 7.75
N ARG A 23 -4.75 -7.35 6.64
CA ARG A 23 -4.49 -6.00 6.11
C ARG A 23 -5.79 -5.26 5.77
N GLN A 24 -6.74 -5.90 5.10
CA GLN A 24 -8.01 -5.28 4.78
C GLN A 24 -8.79 -4.87 6.04
N ARG A 25 -8.81 -5.73 7.07
CA ARG A 25 -9.43 -5.42 8.36
C ARG A 25 -8.74 -4.25 9.06
N LEU A 26 -7.40 -4.24 9.10
CA LEU A 26 -6.63 -3.14 9.68
C LEU A 26 -6.91 -1.81 8.96
N ARG A 27 -6.96 -1.81 7.63
CA ARG A 27 -7.33 -0.59 6.86
C ARG A 27 -8.74 -0.12 7.21
N GLY A 28 -9.70 -1.03 7.38
CA GLY A 28 -11.05 -0.69 7.83
C GLY A 28 -11.08 -0.08 9.24
N LEU A 29 -10.24 -0.59 10.16
CA LEU A 29 -10.08 0.00 11.48
C LEU A 29 -9.44 1.39 11.40
N ILE A 30 -8.39 1.58 10.61
CA ILE A 30 -7.76 2.90 10.41
C ILE A 30 -8.76 3.90 9.85
N SER A 31 -9.62 3.51 8.90
CA SER A 31 -10.67 4.39 8.40
C SER A 31 -11.68 4.80 9.48
N SER A 32 -11.92 3.94 10.48
CA SER A 32 -12.83 4.22 11.60
C SER A 32 -12.18 4.99 12.74
N PHE A 33 -10.86 4.84 12.89
CA PHE A 33 -10.03 5.45 13.94
C PHE A 33 -8.80 6.12 13.29
N PRO A 34 -9.00 7.20 12.50
CA PRO A 34 -7.95 7.75 11.65
C PRO A 34 -6.77 8.38 12.42
N HIS A 35 -6.95 8.71 13.69
CA HIS A 35 -5.93 9.33 14.55
C HIS A 35 -5.19 8.34 15.44
N ASP A 36 -5.62 7.06 15.45
CA ASP A 36 -4.99 6.04 16.26
C ASP A 36 -3.71 5.53 15.59
N LEU A 37 -2.56 6.05 16.06
CA LEU A 37 -1.25 5.68 15.53
C LEU A 37 -0.89 4.21 15.83
N THR A 38 -1.48 3.60 16.86
CA THR A 38 -1.20 2.19 17.19
C THR A 38 -1.70 1.25 16.08
N LEU A 39 -2.82 1.58 15.44
CA LEU A 39 -3.34 0.84 14.29
C LEU A 39 -2.46 1.00 13.06
N ARG A 40 -1.90 2.20 12.84
CA ARG A 40 -0.96 2.46 11.75
C ARG A 40 0.34 1.69 11.98
N ARG A 41 0.91 1.72 13.19
CA ARG A 41 2.07 0.91 13.58
C ARG A 41 1.83 -0.58 13.33
N ARG A 42 0.67 -1.12 13.75
CA ARG A 42 0.32 -2.52 13.51
C ARG A 42 0.24 -2.86 12.02
N LEU A 43 -0.28 -1.95 11.19
CA LEU A 43 -0.31 -2.17 9.75
C LEU A 43 1.10 -2.14 9.13
N ALA A 44 1.98 -1.25 9.62
CA ALA A 44 3.39 -1.24 9.20
C ALA A 44 4.10 -2.57 9.47
N GLU A 45 3.88 -3.15 10.66
CA GLU A 45 4.41 -4.47 11.01
C GLU A 45 3.98 -5.55 10.00
N VAL A 46 2.72 -5.51 9.55
CA VAL A 46 2.23 -6.45 8.53
C VAL A 46 2.95 -6.26 7.19
N TYR A 47 3.24 -5.02 6.77
CA TYR A 47 4.01 -4.77 5.55
C TYR A 47 5.47 -5.21 5.66
N ARG A 48 6.10 -5.06 6.84
CA ARG A 48 7.46 -5.56 7.12
C ARG A 48 7.59 -7.06 6.91
N LEU A 49 6.57 -7.84 7.29
CA LEU A 49 6.57 -9.31 7.12
C LEU A 49 6.79 -9.75 5.67
N TYR A 50 6.49 -8.89 4.69
CA TYR A 50 6.61 -9.19 3.26
C TYR A 50 7.62 -8.30 2.52
N GLY A 51 8.42 -7.52 3.25
CA GLY A 51 9.51 -6.74 2.69
C GLY A 51 9.09 -5.46 1.95
N ASP A 52 7.86 -4.98 2.12
CA ASP A 52 7.45 -3.69 1.56
C ASP A 52 7.84 -2.54 2.50
N ALA A 53 9.13 -2.19 2.47
CA ALA A 53 9.72 -1.17 3.35
C ALA A 53 9.08 0.22 3.18
N ALA A 54 8.63 0.56 1.97
CA ALA A 54 8.04 1.87 1.70
C ALA A 54 6.58 1.97 2.17
N GLU A 55 5.78 0.90 2.10
CA GLU A 55 4.48 0.91 2.80
C GLU A 55 4.67 0.83 4.32
N ALA A 56 5.64 0.07 4.83
CA ALA A 56 5.96 0.09 6.27
C ALA A 56 6.32 1.51 6.74
N GLY A 57 7.19 2.20 5.98
CA GLY A 57 7.58 3.58 6.23
C GLY A 57 6.41 4.56 6.19
N ARG A 58 5.52 4.43 5.20
CA ARG A 58 4.28 5.22 5.10
C ARG A 58 3.44 5.14 6.37
N TRP A 59 3.23 3.94 6.90
CA TRP A 59 2.38 3.72 8.07
C TRP A 59 3.08 4.11 9.38
N MET A 60 4.40 4.09 9.42
CA MET A 60 5.21 4.59 10.55
C MET A 60 5.57 6.08 10.46
N TYR A 61 5.26 6.77 9.37
CA TYR A 61 5.82 8.10 9.08
C TYR A 61 5.53 9.15 10.16
N LEU A 62 4.44 8.97 10.92
CA LEU A 62 4.02 9.88 11.99
C LEU A 62 4.51 9.46 13.38
N GLU A 63 5.25 8.37 13.50
CA GLU A 63 5.81 7.88 14.75
C GLU A 63 7.27 8.35 14.91
N GLU A 64 7.64 8.76 16.11
CA GLU A 64 8.98 9.31 16.40
C GLU A 64 10.08 8.24 16.34
N ASP A 65 9.75 7.00 16.70
CA ASP A 65 10.63 5.83 16.67
C ASP A 65 10.68 5.13 15.29
N ARG A 66 10.27 5.82 14.22
CA ARG A 66 10.27 5.30 12.85
C ARG A 66 11.67 4.86 12.40
N ASN A 67 11.71 3.81 11.59
CA ASN A 67 12.95 3.35 10.96
C ASN A 67 13.34 4.29 9.82
N ALA A 68 14.61 4.71 9.79
CA ALA A 68 15.12 5.66 8.80
C ALA A 68 15.12 5.10 7.36
N ASP A 69 15.45 3.84 7.16
CA ASP A 69 15.49 3.21 5.84
C ASP A 69 14.07 3.03 5.26
N GLU A 70 13.11 2.63 6.10
CA GLU A 70 11.70 2.55 5.72
C GLU A 70 11.15 3.94 5.37
N THR A 71 11.52 4.96 6.15
CA THR A 71 11.15 6.36 5.89
C THR A 71 11.72 6.84 4.57
N ALA A 72 13.01 6.57 4.30
CA ALA A 72 13.64 6.91 3.03
C ALA A 72 12.99 6.18 1.85
N ALA A 73 12.64 4.90 2.00
CA ALA A 73 11.94 4.13 0.97
C ALA A 73 10.55 4.73 0.67
N PHE A 74 9.81 5.13 1.70
CA PHE A 74 8.53 5.83 1.55
C PHE A 74 8.70 7.15 0.79
N GLU A 75 9.65 7.99 1.20
CA GLU A 75 9.90 9.29 0.59
C GLU A 75 10.41 9.20 -0.83
N ALA A 76 11.17 8.15 -1.16
CA ALA A 76 11.60 7.84 -2.52
C ALA A 76 10.43 7.38 -3.41
N ARG A 77 9.53 6.54 -2.88
CA ARG A 77 8.34 6.08 -3.63
C ARG A 77 7.33 7.21 -3.86
N TYR A 78 7.15 8.07 -2.87
CA TYR A 78 6.28 9.24 -2.94
C TYR A 78 7.16 10.49 -2.93
N GLY A 79 7.84 10.73 -4.05
CA GLY A 79 8.86 11.77 -4.18
C GLY A 79 8.37 13.19 -3.91
N SER A 80 7.11 13.50 -4.30
CA SER A 80 6.54 14.82 -4.09
C SER A 80 5.79 14.93 -2.75
N PRO A 81 5.82 16.10 -2.07
CA PRO A 81 5.03 16.34 -0.87
C PRO A 81 3.53 16.13 -1.08
N GLY A 82 2.97 16.49 -2.24
CA GLY A 82 1.57 16.20 -2.56
C GLY A 82 1.26 14.70 -2.63
N TRP A 83 2.14 13.90 -3.24
CA TRP A 83 2.03 12.44 -3.22
C TRP A 83 2.14 11.88 -1.80
N ARG A 84 2.99 12.45 -0.94
CA ARG A 84 3.06 12.07 0.48
C ARG A 84 1.79 12.43 1.23
N MET A 85 1.20 13.61 1.03
CA MET A 85 -0.10 13.97 1.61
C MET A 85 -1.19 12.97 1.22
N LYS A 86 -1.27 12.64 -0.08
CA LYS A 86 -2.20 11.66 -0.62
C LYS A 86 -1.98 10.27 -0.04
N ALA A 87 -0.72 9.83 0.08
CA ALA A 87 -0.37 8.53 0.64
C ALA A 87 -0.69 8.44 2.14
N LEU A 88 -0.35 9.47 2.93
CA LEU A 88 -0.65 9.50 4.37
C LEU A 88 -2.15 9.48 4.64
N ALA A 89 -2.95 10.10 3.76
CA ALA A 89 -4.41 10.15 3.86
C ALA A 89 -4.88 10.53 5.28
N TRP A 90 -4.21 11.52 5.87
CA TRP A 90 -4.58 12.06 7.17
C TRP A 90 -5.97 12.71 7.08
N GLN A 91 -6.76 12.61 8.15
CA GLN A 91 -8.13 13.14 8.20
C GLN A 91 -8.24 14.17 9.30
N GLY A 92 -8.63 15.40 8.97
CA GLY A 92 -8.75 16.47 9.95
C GLY A 92 -7.45 17.29 10.09
N PRO A 93 -7.47 18.33 10.95
CA PRO A 93 -6.32 19.20 11.17
C PRO A 93 -5.18 18.45 11.87
N GLU A 94 -3.97 18.97 11.74
CA GLU A 94 -2.75 18.41 12.35
C GLU A 94 -2.83 18.36 13.87
N ALA A 95 -3.54 19.31 14.50
CA ALA A 95 -3.75 19.37 15.94
C ALA A 95 -4.53 18.16 16.52
N LYS A 96 -5.13 17.30 15.68
CA LYS A 96 -5.73 16.03 16.10
C LYS A 96 -4.72 14.90 16.23
N ALA A 97 -3.45 15.13 15.89
CA ALA A 97 -2.42 14.13 16.03
C ALA A 97 -2.19 13.78 17.50
N ALA A 98 -1.93 12.49 17.77
CA ALA A 98 -1.77 12.00 19.13
C ALA A 98 -0.46 12.47 19.81
N THR A 99 0.51 12.95 19.03
CA THR A 99 1.84 13.38 19.51
C THR A 99 2.26 14.68 18.82
N ALA A 100 3.08 15.48 19.50
CA ALA A 100 3.66 16.70 18.94
C ALA A 100 4.57 16.40 17.73
N PHE A 101 5.22 15.24 17.73
CA PHE A 101 6.00 14.78 16.59
C PHE A 101 5.13 14.54 15.36
N ALA A 102 4.02 13.80 15.52
CA ALA A 102 3.08 13.54 14.44
C ALA A 102 2.48 14.83 13.88
N GLU A 103 2.09 15.77 14.77
CA GLU A 103 1.62 17.10 14.38
C GLU A 103 2.69 17.84 13.56
N GLY A 104 3.93 17.91 14.06
CA GLY A 104 5.04 18.57 13.36
C GLY A 104 5.33 17.95 11.99
N GLN A 105 5.28 16.62 11.87
CA GLN A 105 5.45 15.92 10.60
C GLN A 105 4.33 16.23 9.61
N LEU A 106 3.07 16.27 10.05
CA LEU A 106 1.95 16.64 9.19
C LEU A 106 2.08 18.10 8.73
N VAL A 107 2.44 19.02 9.62
CA VAL A 107 2.67 20.43 9.26
C VAL A 107 3.81 20.57 8.26
N ALA A 108 4.89 19.80 8.42
CA ALA A 108 6.03 19.82 7.50
C ALA A 108 5.62 19.35 6.10
N VAL A 109 4.89 18.23 5.99
CA VAL A 109 4.42 17.71 4.69
C VAL A 109 3.45 18.69 4.02
N ARG A 110 2.48 19.24 4.77
CA ARG A 110 1.51 20.21 4.24
C ARG A 110 2.19 21.49 3.77
N THR A 111 3.14 22.00 4.54
CA THR A 111 3.91 23.22 4.18
C THR A 111 4.73 22.99 2.93
N ALA A 112 5.48 21.88 2.84
CA ALA A 112 6.24 21.55 1.64
C ALA A 112 5.34 21.38 0.40
N CYS A 113 4.13 20.82 0.57
CA CYS A 113 3.17 20.72 -0.52
C CYS A 113 2.61 22.08 -0.95
N ALA A 114 2.31 22.97 0.00
CA ALA A 114 1.84 24.32 -0.31
C ALA A 114 2.92 25.14 -1.04
N GLU A 115 4.19 24.98 -0.65
CA GLU A 115 5.33 25.62 -1.30
C GLU A 115 5.53 25.08 -2.73
N GLU A 116 5.41 23.77 -2.93
CA GLU A 116 5.55 23.15 -4.26
C GLU A 116 4.43 23.55 -5.22
N LEU A 117 3.17 23.59 -4.76
CA LEU A 117 2.02 23.95 -5.59
C LEU A 117 1.82 25.47 -5.73
N GLY A 118 2.48 26.26 -4.90
CA GLY A 118 2.36 27.74 -4.93
C GLY A 118 1.05 28.28 -4.39
N HIS A 119 0.27 27.48 -3.67
CA HIS A 119 -0.98 27.89 -3.01
C HIS A 119 -1.23 27.13 -1.71
N PRO A 120 -2.12 27.62 -0.82
CA PRO A 120 -2.45 26.91 0.41
C PRO A 120 -3.10 25.55 0.12
N VAL A 121 -2.69 24.52 0.87
CA VAL A 121 -3.30 23.18 0.90
C VAL A 121 -3.71 22.78 2.31
N ASP A 122 -4.70 21.90 2.42
CA ASP A 122 -5.29 21.46 3.68
C ASP A 122 -5.60 19.95 3.65
N TRP A 123 -5.34 19.26 4.76
CA TRP A 123 -5.74 17.87 4.99
C TRP A 123 -7.25 17.65 4.93
N GLU A 124 -8.04 18.66 5.32
CA GLU A 124 -9.52 18.60 5.30
C GLU A 124 -10.10 18.83 3.91
N ASN A 125 -9.31 19.38 2.98
CA ASN A 125 -9.72 19.59 1.60
C ASN A 125 -8.83 18.80 0.62
N PRO A 126 -9.12 17.51 0.39
CA PRO A 126 -8.32 16.69 -0.51
C PRO A 126 -8.20 17.20 -1.94
N ALA A 127 -9.16 18.00 -2.43
CA ALA A 127 -9.06 18.59 -3.77
C ALA A 127 -7.88 19.56 -3.88
N SER A 128 -7.54 20.26 -2.79
CA SER A 128 -6.44 21.24 -2.75
C SER A 128 -5.06 20.67 -3.04
N TYR A 129 -4.85 19.36 -2.99
CA TYR A 129 -3.56 18.76 -3.31
C TYR A 129 -3.71 17.56 -4.26
N ARG A 130 -4.89 17.31 -4.83
CA ARG A 130 -5.12 16.16 -5.74
C ARG A 130 -5.24 16.57 -7.19
N ASP A 131 -5.81 17.73 -7.49
CA ASP A 131 -6.05 18.17 -8.87
C ASP A 131 -4.72 18.30 -9.64
N ASP A 132 -3.66 18.76 -8.99
CA ASP A 132 -2.32 18.89 -9.60
C ASP A 132 -1.52 17.59 -9.63
N LEU A 133 -1.98 16.52 -8.96
CA LEU A 133 -1.34 15.20 -8.95
C LEU A 133 -1.84 14.26 -10.06
N GLU A 134 -2.78 14.71 -10.90
CA GLU A 134 -3.28 13.90 -12.03
C GLU A 134 -2.28 13.81 -13.20
N GLY A 135 -1.22 14.63 -13.18
CA GLY A 135 -0.05 14.49 -14.05
C GLY A 135 1.04 13.64 -13.39
N GLU A 136 1.39 12.50 -14.02
CA GLU A 136 2.58 11.69 -13.72
C GLU A 136 2.65 11.00 -12.32
N TYR A 137 1.85 9.95 -12.16
CA TYR A 137 2.27 8.80 -11.33
C TYR A 137 1.86 7.52 -12.03
N GLU A 138 2.72 7.07 -12.94
CA GLU A 138 2.86 5.63 -13.15
C GLU A 138 3.44 5.08 -11.85
N ALA A 139 2.64 4.36 -11.07
CA ALA A 139 3.17 3.53 -10.00
C ALA A 139 4.35 2.73 -10.58
N PRO A 140 5.53 2.66 -9.92
CA PRO A 140 6.60 1.80 -10.39
C PRO A 140 5.99 0.43 -10.61
N SER A 141 5.91 0.01 -11.86
CA SER A 141 5.57 -1.36 -12.20
C SER A 141 6.56 -2.19 -11.40
N GLU A 142 6.04 -2.99 -10.46
CA GLU A 142 6.88 -3.95 -9.75
C GLU A 142 7.71 -4.66 -10.82
N PRO A 143 9.06 -4.71 -10.69
CA PRO A 143 9.87 -5.33 -11.71
C PRO A 143 9.36 -6.75 -11.86
N TRP A 144 8.78 -7.03 -13.04
CA TRP A 144 8.32 -8.36 -13.39
C TRP A 144 9.48 -9.32 -13.15
N THR A 145 9.41 -10.07 -12.06
CA THR A 145 10.33 -11.18 -11.83
C THR A 145 10.19 -12.12 -13.01
N VAL A 146 11.31 -12.31 -13.72
CA VAL A 146 11.47 -13.12 -14.94
C VAL A 146 10.89 -14.55 -14.81
N GLY A 147 10.63 -15.02 -13.59
CA GLY A 147 9.96 -16.28 -13.31
C GLY A 147 8.49 -16.38 -13.78
N GLY A 148 7.75 -15.26 -13.88
CA GLY A 148 6.33 -15.28 -14.28
C GLY A 148 6.10 -15.62 -15.76
N VAL A 149 7.02 -15.23 -16.63
CA VAL A 149 6.90 -15.43 -18.10
C VAL A 149 7.18 -16.88 -18.49
N LEU A 150 8.08 -17.57 -17.78
CA LEU A 150 8.42 -18.97 -18.07
C LEU A 150 7.28 -19.94 -17.70
N ALA A 151 6.52 -19.65 -16.64
CA ALA A 151 5.37 -20.48 -16.24
C ALA A 151 4.20 -20.37 -17.23
N GLY A 152 3.95 -19.17 -17.78
CA GLY A 152 2.86 -18.95 -18.74
C GLY A 152 3.10 -19.58 -20.11
N VAL A 153 4.33 -19.53 -20.63
CA VAL A 153 4.69 -20.12 -21.93
C VAL A 153 4.68 -21.65 -21.86
N GLY A 154 5.13 -22.25 -20.77
CA GLY A 154 5.12 -23.71 -20.59
C GLY A 154 3.72 -24.32 -20.60
N CYS A 155 2.74 -23.65 -19.99
CA CYS A 155 1.36 -24.14 -19.93
C CYS A 155 0.68 -24.13 -21.31
N LEU A 156 0.97 -23.11 -22.13
CA LEU A 156 0.39 -22.97 -23.46
C LEU A 156 0.95 -24.01 -24.45
N VAL A 157 2.25 -24.31 -24.38
CA VAL A 157 2.88 -25.36 -25.21
C VAL A 157 2.35 -26.75 -24.84
N ALA A 158 2.18 -27.05 -23.55
CA ALA A 158 1.63 -28.34 -23.10
C ALA A 158 0.19 -28.54 -23.57
N ALA A 159 -0.66 -27.51 -23.50
CA ALA A 159 -2.04 -27.58 -23.97
C ALA A 159 -2.12 -27.82 -25.48
N LEU A 160 -1.31 -27.11 -26.28
CA LEU A 160 -1.27 -27.30 -27.74
C LEU A 160 -0.74 -28.68 -28.13
N GLY A 161 0.29 -29.18 -27.44
CA GLY A 161 0.81 -30.54 -27.66
C GLY A 161 -0.23 -31.62 -27.36
N PHE A 162 -0.96 -31.49 -26.24
CA PHE A 162 -2.01 -32.44 -25.88
C PHE A 162 -3.17 -32.44 -26.89
N LEU A 163 -3.54 -31.26 -27.39
CA LEU A 163 -4.61 -31.11 -28.39
C LEU A 163 -4.20 -31.71 -29.74
N ALA A 164 -2.94 -31.54 -30.16
CA ALA A 164 -2.41 -32.14 -31.38
C ALA A 164 -2.35 -33.68 -31.32
N ILE A 165 -2.02 -34.26 -30.16
CA ILE A 165 -2.08 -35.72 -29.96
C ILE A 165 -3.51 -36.23 -30.09
N TRP A 166 -4.48 -35.54 -29.47
CA TRP A 166 -5.89 -35.91 -29.57
C TRP A 166 -6.42 -35.85 -31.01
N VAL A 167 -6.10 -34.81 -31.76
CA VAL A 167 -6.54 -34.67 -33.16
C VAL A 167 -5.92 -35.75 -34.04
N ASN A 168 -4.63 -36.02 -33.94
CA ASN A 168 -3.98 -37.08 -34.72
C ASN A 168 -4.50 -38.48 -34.34
N GLY A 169 -4.72 -38.74 -33.05
CA GLY A 169 -5.31 -40.00 -32.59
C GLY A 169 -6.75 -40.21 -33.09
N LEU A 170 -7.54 -39.13 -33.17
CA LEU A 170 -8.90 -39.18 -33.69
C LEU A 170 -8.93 -39.44 -35.20
N VAL A 171 -8.04 -38.80 -35.97
CA VAL A 171 -7.93 -39.02 -37.43
C VAL A 171 -7.53 -40.47 -37.74
N ALA A 172 -6.61 -41.06 -36.99
CA ALA A 172 -6.19 -42.46 -37.17
C ALA A 172 -7.26 -43.51 -36.80
N LEU A 173 -8.36 -43.10 -36.18
CA LEU A 173 -9.48 -43.99 -35.81
C LEU A 173 -10.57 -44.03 -36.88
N PHE A 174 -10.52 -43.13 -37.86
CA PHE A 174 -11.49 -42.99 -38.94
C PHE A 174 -10.89 -43.26 -40.35
N ASP A 175 -9.65 -43.77 -40.42
CA ASP A 175 -8.98 -44.24 -41.64
C ASP A 175 -8.76 -45.77 -41.58
#